data_AF-A0A0K0DEE9-F1
#
_entry.id   AF-A0A0K0DEE9-F1
#
_cell.length_a   1.000
_cell.length_b   1.000
_cell.length_c   1.000
_cell.angle_alpha   90.00
_cell.angle_beta   90.00
_cell.angle_gamma   90.00
#
_symmetry.space_group_name_H-M   'P 1'
#
loop_
_entity.id
_entity.type
_entity.pdbx_description
1 polymer ?
#
loop_
_entity_poly.entity_id
_entity_poly.type
_entity_poly.pdbx_seq_one_letter_code
_entity_poly.pdbx_strand_id
1 'polypeptide(L)'
;LVVSDVELPNFEPWRNKRLQILNANVESNKAALSCTSGLRRFHVNKLRELLITAWQDNKRIEAVRLVTELARLLSAPTTPSFFPVQWVLVTDILDLFGKLVYDRLFSKANEERKAAGCAALLNNFVSDDILPDTTEVARNWFCKIADIKEVVPRFYVESTLIGCLRFLDSATLSVNLLRLTKMVDSQFTIFIFSYARAYICKISMVLEPTDRGPHWKALNDWMQSSRQPVRFITLFIAPALEWIVQCVSYGATTMEDLGPLWEYCKQPGQQVSLLHPFVVAVSLNYLSNYCIEVCEIVSSHAVLVNSFLAFISVGSPRSI
;
A
#
# COMPACT_ATOMS: atom_id res chain seq x y z
N LEU A 1 7.08 -8.40 -12.36
CA LEU A 1 7.41 -7.89 -11.00
C LEU A 1 7.01 -6.42 -10.79
N VAL A 2 6.35 -5.76 -11.75
CA VAL A 2 5.79 -4.42 -11.51
C VAL A 2 4.31 -4.41 -11.84
N VAL A 3 3.52 -4.17 -10.79
CA VAL A 3 2.04 -4.11 -10.74
C VAL A 3 1.36 -5.41 -11.17
N SER A 4 1.59 -6.44 -10.38
CA SER A 4 0.68 -7.58 -10.29
C SER A 4 0.34 -7.76 -8.83
N ASP A 5 -0.92 -8.06 -8.53
CA ASP A 5 -1.27 -8.65 -7.24
C ASP A 5 -0.28 -9.75 -6.89
N VAL A 6 0.01 -9.89 -5.60
CA VAL A 6 0.80 -11.01 -5.11
C VAL A 6 -0.16 -12.16 -4.84
N GLU A 7 0.04 -13.27 -5.57
CA GLU A 7 -0.63 -14.53 -5.27
C GLU A 7 0.23 -15.27 -4.24
N LEU A 8 -0.16 -15.17 -2.97
CA LEU A 8 0.52 -15.84 -1.87
C LEU A 8 -0.44 -16.82 -1.18
N PRO A 9 0.04 -17.99 -0.73
CA PRO A 9 -0.79 -18.95 -0.03
C PRO A 9 -1.31 -18.35 1.28
N ASN A 10 -2.59 -18.59 1.59
CA ASN A 10 -3.27 -18.10 2.80
C ASN A 10 -3.18 -16.57 2.98
N PHE A 11 -3.11 -15.82 1.88
CA PHE A 11 -3.04 -14.36 1.89
C PHE A 11 -4.08 -13.80 0.91
N GLU A 12 -4.91 -12.85 1.36
CA GLU A 12 -5.91 -12.22 0.50
C GLU A 12 -5.22 -11.26 -0.48
N PRO A 13 -5.41 -11.41 -1.81
CA PRO A 13 -4.80 -10.52 -2.79
C PRO A 13 -5.28 -9.07 -2.64
N TRP A 14 -4.41 -8.11 -2.98
CA TRP A 14 -4.71 -6.68 -2.86
C TRP A 14 -5.94 -6.26 -3.66
N ARG A 15 -6.20 -6.85 -4.83
CA ARG A 15 -7.43 -6.59 -5.62
C ARG A 15 -8.71 -6.75 -4.81
N ASN A 16 -8.78 -7.69 -3.86
CA ASN A 16 -9.99 -7.92 -3.09
C ASN A 16 -10.21 -6.77 -2.10
N LYS A 17 -9.15 -6.37 -1.38
CA LYS A 17 -9.19 -5.20 -0.49
C LYS A 17 -9.48 -3.90 -1.26
N ARG A 18 -8.87 -3.74 -2.44
CA ARG A 18 -9.14 -2.64 -3.37
C ARG A 18 -10.62 -2.56 -3.75
N LEU A 19 -11.23 -3.69 -4.14
CA LEU A 19 -12.65 -3.76 -4.48
C LEU A 19 -13.56 -3.45 -3.28
N GLN A 20 -13.22 -3.95 -2.09
CA GLN A 20 -13.95 -3.63 -0.85
C GLN A 20 -13.96 -2.12 -0.58
N ILE A 21 -12.82 -1.43 -0.71
CA ILE A 21 -12.72 0.02 -0.51
C ILE A 21 -13.59 0.80 -1.52
N LEU A 22 -13.59 0.36 -2.79
CA LEU A 22 -14.39 0.97 -3.83
C LEU A 22 -15.89 0.77 -3.60
N ASN A 23 -16.30 -0.44 -3.19
CA ASN A 23 -17.70 -0.83 -3.00
C ASN A 23 -18.33 -0.29 -1.70
N ALA A 24 -17.59 -0.27 -0.59
CA ALA A 24 -18.07 0.27 0.69
C ALA A 24 -18.54 1.73 0.56
N ASN A 25 -17.96 2.45 -0.39
CA ASN A 25 -18.37 3.80 -0.71
C ASN A 25 -19.54 3.87 -1.68
N VAL A 26 -19.81 2.88 -2.54
CA VAL A 26 -21.00 2.87 -3.42
C VAL A 26 -22.30 2.83 -2.60
N GLU A 27 -22.32 2.03 -1.53
CA GLU A 27 -23.50 1.93 -0.64
C GLU A 27 -23.71 3.20 0.19
N SER A 28 -22.62 3.83 0.63
CA SER A 28 -22.65 5.17 1.27
C SER A 28 -22.96 6.31 0.27
N ASN A 29 -22.79 6.07 -1.05
CA ASN A 29 -22.91 7.07 -2.12
C ASN A 29 -24.29 7.16 -2.78
N LYS A 30 -25.30 6.39 -2.37
CA LYS A 30 -26.68 6.68 -2.83
C LYS A 30 -27.17 8.05 -2.34
N ALA A 31 -26.58 8.61 -1.27
CA ALA A 31 -26.98 9.91 -0.71
C ALA A 31 -25.91 11.03 -0.85
N ALA A 32 -24.67 10.73 -1.26
CA ALA A 32 -23.53 11.65 -1.12
C ALA A 32 -22.63 11.80 -2.37
N LEU A 33 -23.21 11.75 -3.58
CA LEU A 33 -22.57 12.33 -4.77
C LEU A 33 -22.61 13.86 -4.66
N SER A 34 -21.82 14.42 -3.74
CA SER A 34 -21.57 15.86 -3.73
C SER A 34 -20.83 16.25 -5.01
N CYS A 35 -21.17 17.41 -5.58
CA CYS A 35 -20.53 17.96 -6.79
C CYS A 35 -18.99 17.90 -6.70
N THR A 36 -18.43 18.14 -5.52
CA THR A 36 -16.99 18.11 -5.22
C THR A 36 -16.34 16.74 -5.45
N SER A 37 -17.00 15.64 -5.06
CA SER A 37 -16.45 14.28 -5.22
C SER A 37 -16.43 13.86 -6.69
N GLY A 38 -17.48 14.23 -7.44
CA GLY A 38 -17.57 13.99 -8.89
C GLY A 38 -16.50 14.76 -9.66
N LEU A 39 -16.32 16.05 -9.35
CA LEU A 39 -15.28 16.90 -9.96
C LEU A 39 -13.88 16.34 -9.71
N ARG A 40 -13.62 15.85 -8.49
CA ARG A 40 -12.31 15.26 -8.15
C ARG A 40 -12.04 13.95 -8.89
N ARG A 41 -13.03 13.07 -9.05
CA ARG A 41 -12.89 11.86 -9.89
C ARG A 41 -12.60 12.22 -11.35
N PHE A 42 -13.31 13.21 -11.88
CA PHE A 42 -13.06 13.72 -13.23
C PHE A 42 -11.63 14.24 -13.38
N HIS A 43 -11.13 14.99 -12.39
CA HIS A 43 -9.76 15.51 -12.39
C HIS A 43 -8.71 14.40 -12.36
N VAL A 44 -8.88 13.37 -11.51
CA VAL A 44 -8.00 12.18 -11.49
C VAL A 44 -7.95 11.50 -12.85
N ASN A 45 -9.11 11.28 -13.48
CA ASN A 45 -9.18 10.68 -14.82
C ASN A 45 -8.52 11.57 -15.87
N LYS A 46 -8.70 12.89 -15.80
CA LYS A 46 -8.05 13.83 -16.73
C LYS A 46 -6.53 13.76 -16.62
N LEU A 47 -5.99 13.73 -15.40
CA LEU A 47 -4.55 13.59 -15.16
C LEU A 47 -4.03 12.23 -15.66
N ARG A 48 -4.80 11.15 -15.50
CA ARG A 48 -4.48 9.82 -16.04
C ARG A 48 -4.31 9.86 -17.56
N GLU A 49 -5.26 10.44 -18.28
CA GLU A 49 -5.19 10.51 -19.74
C GLU A 49 -3.99 11.35 -20.19
N LEU A 50 -3.76 12.50 -19.56
CA LEU A 50 -2.58 13.33 -19.83
C LEU A 50 -1.27 12.57 -19.58
N LEU A 51 -1.20 11.78 -18.50
CA LEU A 51 -0.02 10.98 -18.17
C LEU A 51 0.25 9.94 -19.26
N ILE A 52 -0.79 9.23 -19.72
CA ILE A 52 -0.67 8.22 -20.78
C ILE A 52 -0.22 8.87 -22.09
N THR A 53 -0.82 9.99 -22.48
CA THR A 53 -0.42 10.73 -23.69
C THR A 53 1.03 11.21 -23.59
N ALA A 54 1.43 11.86 -22.48
CA ALA A 54 2.81 12.30 -22.29
C ALA A 54 3.80 11.12 -22.31
N TRP A 55 3.39 9.95 -21.79
CA TRP A 55 4.20 8.74 -21.86
C TRP A 55 4.34 8.21 -23.30
N GLN A 56 3.27 8.19 -24.09
CA GLN A 56 3.29 7.76 -25.49
C GLN A 56 4.15 8.70 -26.35
N ASP A 57 4.07 10.00 -26.10
CA ASP A 57 4.85 11.05 -26.77
C ASP A 57 6.33 11.10 -26.33
N ASN A 58 6.77 10.17 -25.48
CA ASN A 58 8.12 10.14 -24.90
C ASN A 58 8.49 11.39 -24.06
N LYS A 59 7.51 12.18 -23.61
CA LYS A 59 7.67 13.36 -22.76
C LYS A 59 7.86 12.95 -21.29
N ARG A 60 8.98 12.28 -20.98
CA ARG A 60 9.24 11.67 -19.66
C ARG A 60 9.25 12.66 -18.50
N ILE A 61 9.75 13.87 -18.71
CA ILE A 61 9.75 14.93 -17.69
C ILE A 61 8.31 15.36 -17.38
N GLU A 62 7.47 15.49 -18.39
CA GLU A 62 6.05 15.81 -18.22
C GLU A 62 5.30 14.68 -17.51
N ALA A 63 5.57 13.42 -17.87
CA ALA A 63 5.01 12.27 -17.15
C ALA A 63 5.37 12.29 -15.64
N VAL A 64 6.62 12.62 -15.28
CA VAL A 64 7.03 12.80 -13.87
C VAL A 64 6.25 13.94 -13.20
N ARG A 65 6.04 15.07 -13.89
CA ARG A 65 5.25 16.18 -13.34
C ARG A 65 3.79 15.78 -13.08
N LEU A 66 3.18 15.07 -14.02
CA LEU A 66 1.78 14.60 -13.93
C LEU A 66 1.58 13.55 -12.84
N VAL A 67 2.50 12.57 -12.72
CA VAL A 67 2.43 11.57 -11.64
C VAL A 67 2.65 12.19 -10.26
N THR A 68 3.50 13.23 -10.18
CA THR A 68 3.70 14.00 -8.94
C THR A 68 2.43 14.78 -8.57
N GLU A 69 1.74 15.38 -9.55
CA GLU A 69 0.45 16.04 -9.34
C GLU A 69 -0.63 15.06 -8.86
N LEU A 70 -0.72 13.87 -9.47
CA LEU A 70 -1.61 12.81 -9.00
C LEU A 70 -1.35 12.45 -7.53
N ALA A 71 -0.08 12.25 -7.15
CA ALA A 71 0.28 11.94 -5.78
C ALA A 71 -0.01 13.10 -4.80
N ARG A 72 0.09 14.35 -5.25
CA ARG A 72 -0.25 15.55 -4.48
C ARG A 72 -1.72 15.60 -4.08
N LEU A 73 -2.62 15.04 -4.89
CA LEU A 73 -4.03 14.91 -4.52
C LEU A 73 -4.24 14.15 -3.20
N LEU A 74 -3.33 13.23 -2.83
CA LEU A 74 -3.41 12.47 -1.57
C LEU A 74 -3.05 13.31 -0.34
N SER A 75 -2.48 14.50 -0.52
CA SER A 75 -2.25 15.46 0.56
C SER A 75 -3.34 16.53 0.65
N ALA A 76 -4.16 16.66 -0.39
CA ALA A 76 -5.18 17.69 -0.46
C ALA A 76 -6.37 17.37 0.47
N PRO A 77 -6.99 18.38 1.10
CA PRO A 77 -8.19 18.18 1.90
C PRO A 77 -9.31 17.47 1.11
N THR A 78 -9.94 16.48 1.73
CA THR A 78 -11.02 15.68 1.14
C THR A 78 -12.00 15.25 2.21
N THR A 79 -13.21 14.88 1.80
CA THR A 79 -14.19 14.31 2.71
C THR A 79 -13.67 12.98 3.26
N PRO A 80 -13.74 12.73 4.58
CA PRO A 80 -13.27 11.49 5.21
C PRO A 80 -13.73 10.21 4.51
N SER A 81 -15.01 10.13 4.12
CA SER A 81 -15.57 8.98 3.41
C SER A 81 -15.01 8.79 2.01
N PHE A 82 -14.63 9.88 1.33
CA PHE A 82 -14.12 9.81 -0.03
C PHE A 82 -12.61 9.52 -0.09
N PHE A 83 -11.85 9.80 0.98
CA PHE A 83 -10.39 9.59 1.00
C PHE A 83 -9.98 8.17 0.57
N PRO A 84 -10.56 7.07 1.10
CA PRO A 84 -10.17 5.72 0.70
C PRO A 84 -10.32 5.45 -0.81
N VAL A 85 -11.44 5.90 -1.41
CA VAL A 85 -11.68 5.74 -2.85
C VAL A 85 -10.72 6.57 -3.66
N GLN A 86 -10.54 7.84 -3.30
CA GLN A 86 -9.58 8.71 -3.96
C GLN A 86 -8.18 8.11 -3.92
N TRP A 87 -7.80 7.55 -2.77
CA TRP A 87 -6.51 6.91 -2.58
C TRP A 87 -6.33 5.70 -3.51
N VAL A 88 -7.33 4.83 -3.64
CA VAL A 88 -7.28 3.70 -4.60
C VAL A 88 -7.14 4.22 -6.04
N LEU A 89 -7.97 5.18 -6.44
CA LEU A 89 -7.96 5.69 -7.82
C LEU A 89 -6.61 6.31 -8.20
N VAL A 90 -5.99 7.06 -7.29
CA VAL A 90 -4.67 7.64 -7.52
C VAL A 90 -3.60 6.55 -7.52
N THR A 91 -3.57 5.66 -6.53
CA THR A 91 -2.51 4.66 -6.40
C THR A 91 -2.50 3.66 -7.55
N ASP A 92 -3.64 3.34 -8.16
CA ASP A 92 -3.70 2.54 -9.40
C ASP A 92 -2.95 3.21 -10.57
N ILE A 93 -3.03 4.54 -10.68
CA ILE A 93 -2.34 5.29 -11.74
C ILE A 93 -0.85 5.42 -11.44
N LEU A 94 -0.48 5.60 -10.16
CA LEU A 94 0.92 5.61 -9.72
C LEU A 94 1.59 4.26 -9.99
N ASP A 95 0.88 3.17 -9.70
CA ASP A 95 1.31 1.81 -10.01
C ASP A 95 1.55 1.67 -11.53
N LEU A 96 0.56 2.06 -12.36
CA LEU A 96 0.71 2.05 -13.82
C LEU A 96 1.98 2.79 -14.27
N PHE A 97 2.25 3.97 -13.72
CA PHE A 97 3.48 4.71 -14.01
C PHE A 97 4.74 3.91 -13.63
N GLY A 98 4.78 3.29 -12.45
CA GLY A 98 5.88 2.42 -12.05
C GLY A 98 6.11 1.28 -13.03
N LYS A 99 5.03 0.64 -13.51
CA LYS A 99 5.10 -0.40 -14.54
C LYS A 99 5.68 0.11 -15.85
N LEU A 100 5.22 1.25 -16.32
CA LEU A 100 5.71 1.87 -17.53
C LEU A 100 7.22 2.17 -17.45
N VAL A 101 7.71 2.68 -16.30
CA VAL A 101 9.13 2.91 -16.07
C VAL A 101 9.93 1.61 -16.04
N TYR A 102 9.42 0.59 -15.33
CA TYR A 102 10.07 -0.71 -15.27
C TYR A 102 10.18 -1.37 -16.64
N ASP A 103 9.08 -1.44 -17.38
CA ASP A 103 9.03 -2.06 -18.72
C ASP A 103 10.01 -1.33 -19.66
N ARG A 104 10.11 0.00 -19.53
CA ARG A 104 11.10 0.79 -20.27
C ARG A 104 12.54 0.40 -19.93
N LEU A 105 12.87 0.30 -18.64
CA LEU A 105 14.22 -0.08 -18.20
C LEU A 105 14.55 -1.51 -18.64
N PHE A 106 13.58 -2.42 -18.55
CA PHE A 106 13.73 -3.81 -19.00
C PHE A 106 13.98 -3.92 -20.50
N SER A 107 13.24 -3.18 -21.32
CA SER A 107 13.46 -3.12 -22.77
C SER A 107 14.84 -2.55 -23.10
N LYS A 108 15.23 -1.44 -22.47
CA LYS A 108 16.57 -0.84 -22.67
C LYS A 108 17.68 -1.82 -22.27
N ALA A 109 17.55 -2.53 -21.15
CA ALA A 109 18.51 -3.53 -20.70
C ALA A 109 18.73 -4.61 -21.76
N ASN A 110 17.65 -5.11 -22.36
CA ASN A 110 17.72 -6.13 -23.40
C ASN A 110 18.29 -5.59 -24.73
N GLU A 111 17.97 -4.35 -25.10
CA GLU A 111 18.55 -3.69 -26.27
C GLU A 111 20.07 -3.53 -26.13
N GLU A 112 20.53 -3.05 -24.98
CA GLU A 112 21.95 -2.87 -24.67
C GLU A 112 22.69 -4.23 -24.64
N ARG A 113 22.11 -5.24 -23.98
CA ARG A 113 22.67 -6.60 -23.94
C ARG A 113 22.78 -7.21 -25.33
N LYS A 114 21.76 -7.03 -26.18
CA LYS A 114 21.79 -7.48 -27.58
C LYS A 114 22.92 -6.82 -28.37
N ALA A 115 23.11 -5.50 -28.19
CA ALA A 115 24.20 -4.77 -28.84
C ALA A 115 25.59 -5.25 -28.36
N ALA A 116 25.69 -5.68 -27.10
CA ALA A 116 26.91 -6.26 -26.52
C ALA A 116 27.11 -7.76 -26.82
N GLY A 117 26.22 -8.40 -27.59
CA GLY A 117 26.30 -9.84 -27.89
C GLY A 117 25.95 -10.75 -26.70
N CYS A 118 25.34 -10.22 -25.65
CA CYS A 118 24.89 -10.99 -24.48
C CYS A 118 23.51 -11.62 -24.70
N ALA A 119 23.20 -12.69 -23.96
CA ALA A 119 21.87 -13.28 -23.93
C ALA A 119 20.83 -12.32 -23.32
N ALA A 120 19.56 -12.49 -23.69
CA ALA A 120 18.45 -11.73 -23.11
C ALA A 120 18.36 -11.89 -21.58
N LEU A 121 17.83 -10.88 -20.91
CA LEU A 121 17.70 -10.82 -19.47
C LEU A 121 16.60 -11.78 -18.98
N LEU A 122 16.93 -12.63 -18.01
CA LEU A 122 15.98 -13.55 -17.38
C LEU A 122 15.05 -12.81 -16.41
N ASN A 123 13.92 -13.39 -16.03
CA ASN A 123 12.97 -12.72 -15.12
C ASN A 123 13.52 -12.46 -13.70
N ASN A 124 14.46 -13.30 -13.25
CA ASN A 124 15.07 -13.28 -11.92
C ASN A 124 16.46 -12.61 -11.89
N PHE A 125 16.77 -11.77 -12.88
CA PHE A 125 18.04 -11.03 -12.95
C PHE A 125 18.34 -10.20 -11.70
N VAL A 126 19.62 -9.96 -11.44
CA VAL A 126 20.14 -9.06 -10.39
C VAL A 126 20.81 -7.84 -11.00
N SER A 127 21.18 -6.85 -10.18
CA SER A 127 21.82 -5.62 -10.67
C SER A 127 23.11 -5.88 -11.45
N ASP A 128 23.86 -6.94 -11.12
CA ASP A 128 25.11 -7.30 -11.82
C ASP A 128 24.88 -7.76 -13.27
N ASP A 129 23.65 -8.17 -13.62
CA ASP A 129 23.27 -8.53 -14.99
C ASP A 129 23.03 -7.29 -15.89
N ILE A 130 23.04 -6.08 -15.31
CA ILE A 130 22.64 -4.85 -15.98
C ILE A 130 23.87 -4.05 -16.42
N LEU A 131 23.90 -3.73 -17.70
CA LEU A 131 25.00 -3.01 -18.31
C LEU A 131 24.98 -1.49 -17.98
N PRO A 132 26.11 -0.78 -18.14
CA PRO A 132 26.28 0.58 -17.63
C PRO A 132 25.27 1.62 -18.15
N ASP A 133 24.85 1.58 -19.41
CA ASP A 133 23.97 2.62 -19.97
C ASP A 133 22.57 2.53 -19.36
N THR A 134 22.06 1.30 -19.16
CA THR A 134 20.78 1.07 -18.49
C THR A 134 20.88 1.45 -17.02
N THR A 135 22.00 1.14 -16.36
CA THR A 135 22.26 1.54 -14.98
C THR A 135 22.23 3.07 -14.83
N GLU A 136 22.83 3.81 -15.78
CA GLU A 136 22.79 5.27 -15.80
C GLU A 136 21.36 5.82 -15.98
N VAL A 137 20.57 5.23 -16.88
CA VAL A 137 19.18 5.63 -17.06
C VAL A 137 18.33 5.34 -15.81
N ALA A 138 18.55 4.21 -15.14
CA ALA A 138 17.90 3.89 -13.88
C ALA A 138 18.27 4.92 -12.79
N ARG A 139 19.56 5.24 -12.64
CA ARG A 139 20.05 6.28 -11.72
C ARG A 139 19.38 7.63 -11.97
N ASN A 140 19.28 8.04 -13.23
CA ASN A 140 18.64 9.29 -13.64
C ASN A 140 17.15 9.34 -13.27
N TRP A 141 16.44 8.21 -13.25
CA TRP A 141 15.07 8.16 -12.72
C TRP A 141 15.04 8.44 -11.22
N PHE A 142 15.87 7.75 -10.43
CA PHE A 142 15.93 7.97 -8.99
C PHE A 142 16.36 9.40 -8.61
N CYS A 143 17.32 9.99 -9.33
CA CYS A 143 17.69 11.40 -9.13
C CYS A 143 16.50 12.35 -9.34
N LYS A 144 15.73 12.17 -10.42
CA LYS A 144 14.54 12.99 -10.71
C LYS A 144 13.45 12.83 -9.66
N ILE A 145 13.26 11.63 -9.09
CA ILE A 145 12.29 11.41 -8.02
C ILE A 145 12.78 12.03 -6.71
N ALA A 146 14.08 11.90 -6.40
CA ALA A 146 14.67 12.50 -5.21
C ALA A 146 14.57 14.04 -5.19
N ASP A 147 14.46 14.67 -6.37
CA ASP A 147 14.28 16.12 -6.51
C ASP A 147 12.87 16.62 -6.16
N ILE A 148 11.87 15.74 -6.03
CA ILE A 148 10.52 16.10 -5.57
C ILE A 148 10.60 16.58 -4.12
N LYS A 149 10.28 17.85 -3.88
CA LYS A 149 10.45 18.50 -2.56
C LYS A 149 9.34 18.15 -1.56
N GLU A 150 8.15 17.85 -2.05
CA GLU A 150 7.01 17.52 -1.20
C GLU A 150 7.10 16.06 -0.72
N VAL A 151 7.01 15.86 0.60
CA VAL A 151 7.22 14.55 1.24
C VAL A 151 6.23 13.49 0.75
N VAL A 152 4.93 13.80 0.74
CA VAL A 152 3.89 12.82 0.38
C VAL A 152 3.94 12.43 -1.11
N PRO A 153 3.98 13.38 -2.07
CA PRO A 153 4.20 13.04 -3.47
C PRO A 153 5.48 12.24 -3.70
N ARG A 154 6.60 12.66 -3.09
CA ARG A 154 7.86 11.94 -3.20
C ARG A 154 7.74 10.51 -2.69
N PHE A 155 7.19 10.31 -1.49
CA PHE A 155 6.98 8.98 -0.91
C PHE A 155 6.24 8.05 -1.88
N TYR A 156 5.13 8.49 -2.45
CA TYR A 156 4.30 7.68 -3.34
C TYR A 156 5.00 7.37 -4.67
N VAL A 157 5.60 8.38 -5.31
CA VAL A 157 6.29 8.24 -6.61
C VAL A 157 7.57 7.40 -6.46
N GLU A 158 8.28 7.53 -5.34
CA GLU A 158 9.46 6.73 -5.04
C GLU A 158 9.10 5.28 -4.72
N SER A 159 8.02 5.05 -3.95
CA SER A 159 7.53 3.72 -3.62
C SER A 159 7.11 2.92 -4.86
N THR A 160 6.45 3.53 -5.84
CA THR A 160 6.07 2.81 -7.09
C THR A 160 7.29 2.48 -7.97
N LEU A 161 8.37 3.25 -7.87
CA LEU A 161 9.62 3.01 -8.62
C LEU A 161 10.60 2.10 -7.87
N ILE A 162 10.34 1.75 -6.61
CA ILE A 162 11.35 1.10 -5.77
C ILE A 162 11.79 -0.27 -6.29
N GLY A 163 10.89 -1.01 -6.96
CA GLY A 163 11.23 -2.26 -7.65
C GLY A 163 12.21 -2.09 -8.80
N CYS A 164 12.38 -0.86 -9.32
CA CYS A 164 13.40 -0.53 -10.31
C CYS A 164 14.81 -0.45 -9.71
N LEU A 165 14.98 -0.52 -8.37
CA LEU A 165 16.30 -0.64 -7.76
C LEU A 165 17.05 -1.87 -8.27
N ARG A 166 16.37 -2.92 -8.72
CA ARG A 166 17.03 -4.08 -9.35
C ARG A 166 17.85 -3.74 -10.60
N PHE A 167 17.61 -2.60 -11.23
CA PHE A 167 18.41 -2.11 -12.37
C PHE A 167 19.61 -1.25 -11.97
N LEU A 168 19.79 -1.02 -10.67
CA LEU A 168 20.81 -0.12 -10.13
C LEU A 168 21.63 -0.80 -9.03
N ASP A 169 20.94 -1.30 -8.00
CA ASP A 169 21.51 -1.93 -6.82
C ASP A 169 20.41 -2.74 -6.12
N SER A 170 20.30 -4.04 -6.43
CA SER A 170 19.29 -4.90 -5.81
C SER A 170 19.56 -5.16 -4.32
N ALA A 171 20.80 -5.02 -3.85
CA ALA A 171 21.17 -5.34 -2.48
C ALA A 171 20.61 -4.32 -1.46
N THR A 172 20.27 -3.11 -1.91
CA THR A 172 19.76 -2.04 -1.04
C THR A 172 18.24 -1.95 -0.96
N LEU A 173 17.51 -2.91 -1.56
CA LEU A 173 16.05 -2.88 -1.63
C LEU A 173 15.40 -2.86 -0.25
N SER A 174 15.73 -3.83 0.62
CA SER A 174 15.18 -3.95 1.98
C SER A 174 15.43 -2.69 2.83
N VAL A 175 16.64 -2.15 2.78
CA VAL A 175 17.02 -0.90 3.47
C VAL A 175 16.17 0.28 2.98
N ASN A 176 15.93 0.36 1.67
CA ASN A 176 15.13 1.42 1.08
C ASN A 176 13.64 1.28 1.38
N LEU A 177 13.09 0.06 1.38
CA LEU A 177 11.72 -0.20 1.82
C LEU A 177 11.52 0.27 3.26
N LEU A 178 12.45 -0.10 4.15
CA LEU A 178 12.40 0.34 5.54
C LEU A 178 12.55 1.87 5.68
N ARG A 179 13.39 2.51 4.87
CA ARG A 179 13.48 3.99 4.84
C ARG A 179 12.16 4.64 4.40
N LEU A 180 11.50 4.12 3.37
CA LEU A 180 10.22 4.65 2.89
C LEU A 180 9.14 4.63 3.97
N THR A 181 9.12 3.61 4.84
CA THR A 181 8.16 3.56 5.99
C THR A 181 8.29 4.75 6.93
N LYS A 182 9.46 5.39 6.98
CA LYS A 182 9.77 6.53 7.87
C LYS A 182 9.50 7.89 7.22
N MET A 183 9.22 7.95 5.92
CA MET A 183 9.03 9.24 5.24
C MET A 183 7.75 9.96 5.65
N VAL A 184 6.68 9.21 5.94
CA VAL A 184 5.40 9.77 6.37
C VAL A 184 5.24 9.53 7.87
N ASP A 185 5.46 10.58 8.66
CA ASP A 185 5.39 10.53 10.12
C ASP A 185 3.97 10.79 10.65
N SER A 186 3.83 10.69 11.98
CA SER A 186 2.57 10.87 12.69
C SER A 186 2.10 12.33 12.78
N GLN A 187 2.73 13.30 12.11
CA GLN A 187 2.25 14.69 12.03
C GLN A 187 1.22 14.88 10.92
N PHE A 188 1.33 14.15 9.80
CA PHE A 188 0.34 14.15 8.70
C PHE A 188 -1.04 13.68 9.16
N THR A 189 -2.14 13.97 8.47
CA THR A 189 -3.48 13.50 8.90
C THR A 189 -3.54 11.98 9.07
N ILE A 190 -4.42 11.46 9.94
CA ILE A 190 -4.54 10.02 10.21
C ILE A 190 -4.83 9.20 8.94
N PHE A 191 -5.50 9.80 7.96
CA PHE A 191 -5.75 9.21 6.65
C PHE A 191 -4.45 9.03 5.85
N ILE A 192 -3.69 10.11 5.66
CA ILE A 192 -2.41 10.07 4.95
C ILE A 192 -1.46 9.08 5.63
N PHE A 193 -1.37 9.16 6.96
CA PHE A 193 -0.52 8.32 7.78
C PHE A 193 -0.84 6.81 7.65
N SER A 194 -2.13 6.45 7.69
CA SER A 194 -2.57 5.05 7.62
C SER A 194 -2.45 4.48 6.20
N TYR A 195 -2.88 5.22 5.18
CA TYR A 195 -2.87 4.73 3.81
C TYR A 195 -1.49 4.77 3.14
N ALA A 196 -0.58 5.67 3.56
CA ALA A 196 0.82 5.59 3.14
C ALA A 196 1.47 4.30 3.66
N ARG A 197 1.20 3.92 4.92
CA ARG A 197 1.66 2.66 5.51
C ARG A 197 1.08 1.44 4.81
N ALA A 198 -0.22 1.45 4.49
CA ALA A 198 -0.82 0.40 3.69
C ALA A 198 -0.17 0.29 2.29
N TYR A 199 0.15 1.43 1.65
CA TYR A 199 0.82 1.44 0.35
C TYR A 199 2.21 0.79 0.39
N ILE A 200 3.07 1.19 1.34
CA ILE A 200 4.41 0.61 1.43
C ILE A 200 4.35 -0.88 1.83
N CYS A 201 3.38 -1.29 2.65
CA CYS A 201 3.14 -2.70 2.95
C CYS A 201 2.77 -3.50 1.69
N LYS A 202 1.89 -2.94 0.84
CA LYS A 202 1.54 -3.52 -0.47
C LYS A 202 2.78 -3.69 -1.35
N ILE A 203 3.57 -2.63 -1.51
CA ILE A 203 4.78 -2.67 -2.34
C ILE A 203 5.80 -3.67 -1.78
N SER A 204 6.01 -3.69 -0.46
CA SER A 204 6.94 -4.62 0.19
C SER A 204 6.48 -6.08 0.01
N MET A 205 5.18 -6.36 0.08
CA MET A 205 4.65 -7.70 -0.22
C MET A 205 4.88 -8.14 -1.66
N VAL A 206 4.85 -7.22 -2.63
CA VAL A 206 5.10 -7.54 -4.05
C VAL A 206 6.57 -7.89 -4.29
N LEU A 207 7.48 -7.25 -3.55
CA LEU A 207 8.92 -7.32 -3.82
C LEU A 207 9.64 -8.33 -2.93
N GLU A 208 9.37 -8.31 -1.62
CA GLU A 208 10.02 -9.14 -0.60
C GLU A 208 8.99 -9.60 0.46
N PRO A 209 8.04 -10.48 0.12
CA PRO A 209 6.95 -10.88 1.03
C PRO A 209 7.42 -11.59 2.30
N THR A 210 8.64 -12.15 2.30
CA THR A 210 9.23 -12.81 3.46
C THR A 210 9.87 -11.84 4.45
N ASP A 211 10.19 -10.61 4.04
CA ASP A 211 10.69 -9.57 4.94
C ASP A 211 9.53 -8.85 5.64
N ARG A 212 9.28 -9.21 6.90
CA ARG A 212 8.24 -8.58 7.74
C ARG A 212 8.65 -7.22 8.32
N GLY A 213 9.91 -6.79 8.13
CA GLY A 213 10.47 -5.57 8.73
C GLY A 213 9.66 -4.31 8.41
N PRO A 214 9.39 -4.00 7.13
CA PRO A 214 8.58 -2.83 6.75
C PRO A 214 7.15 -2.87 7.32
N HIS A 215 6.52 -4.05 7.37
CA HIS A 215 5.15 -4.22 7.86
C HIS A 215 5.07 -4.02 9.37
N TRP A 216 6.00 -4.59 10.12
CA TRP A 216 6.10 -4.36 11.56
C TRP A 216 6.38 -2.90 11.88
N LYS A 217 7.27 -2.25 11.12
CA LYS A 217 7.53 -0.81 11.31
C LYS A 217 6.27 0.02 11.07
N ALA A 218 5.51 -0.30 10.02
CA ALA A 218 4.25 0.37 9.73
C ALA A 218 3.23 0.21 10.86
N LEU A 219 3.02 -1.02 11.36
CA LEU A 219 2.09 -1.28 12.46
C LEU A 219 2.55 -0.62 13.75
N ASN A 220 3.81 -0.81 14.16
CA ASN A 220 4.33 -0.29 15.43
C ASN A 220 4.25 1.23 15.50
N ASP A 221 4.57 1.95 14.41
CA ASP A 221 4.39 3.40 14.35
C ASP A 221 2.93 3.81 14.51
N TRP A 222 2.01 3.01 13.96
CA TRP A 222 0.59 3.28 14.09
C TRP A 222 0.14 3.12 15.53
N MET A 223 0.56 2.03 16.19
CA MET A 223 0.21 1.77 17.59
C MET A 223 0.83 2.76 18.57
N GLN A 224 2.03 3.28 18.26
CA GLN A 224 2.74 4.25 19.09
C GLN A 224 2.32 5.70 18.81
N SER A 225 1.53 5.94 17.76
CA SER A 225 0.96 7.26 17.48
C SER A 225 0.03 7.65 18.62
N SER A 226 0.20 8.85 19.20
CA SER A 226 -0.64 9.38 20.28
C SER A 226 -2.09 9.71 19.85
N ARG A 227 -2.51 9.22 18.69
CA ARG A 227 -3.79 9.50 18.05
C ARG A 227 -4.75 8.38 18.36
N GLN A 228 -5.70 8.68 19.25
CA GLN A 228 -6.88 7.85 19.42
C GLN A 228 -7.92 8.28 18.39
N PRO A 229 -8.14 7.52 17.30
CA PRO A 229 -9.15 7.90 16.33
C PRO A 229 -10.52 7.88 17.01
N VAL A 230 -11.31 8.93 16.78
CA VAL A 230 -12.72 8.94 17.19
C VAL A 230 -13.43 7.80 16.45
N ARG A 231 -14.37 7.12 17.10
CA ARG A 231 -15.03 5.90 16.60
C ARG A 231 -15.48 5.98 15.13
N PHE A 232 -15.98 7.14 14.69
CA PHE A 232 -16.41 7.38 13.30
C PHE A 232 -15.26 7.42 12.27
N ILE A 233 -14.09 7.94 12.64
CA ILE A 233 -12.90 8.01 11.77
C ILE A 233 -12.29 6.61 11.56
N THR A 234 -12.42 5.75 12.58
CA THR A 234 -11.92 4.37 12.56
C THR A 234 -12.45 3.58 11.37
N LEU A 235 -13.72 3.80 10.97
CA LEU A 235 -14.35 3.13 9.82
C LEU A 235 -13.62 3.39 8.50
N PHE A 236 -13.10 4.60 8.30
CA PHE A 236 -12.47 4.99 7.04
C PHE A 236 -10.98 4.61 6.96
N ILE A 237 -10.35 4.34 8.10
CA ILE A 237 -8.96 3.86 8.18
C ILE A 237 -8.87 2.35 8.38
N ALA A 238 -9.96 1.67 8.76
CA ALA A 238 -10.01 0.23 8.96
C ALA A 238 -9.45 -0.57 7.76
N PRO A 239 -9.78 -0.26 6.49
CA PRO A 239 -9.22 -1.00 5.35
C PRO A 239 -7.69 -0.93 5.26
N ALA A 240 -7.10 0.21 5.64
CA ALA A 240 -5.65 0.37 5.67
C ALA A 240 -5.02 -0.46 6.81
N LEU A 241 -5.63 -0.45 7.99
CA LEU A 241 -5.15 -1.25 9.13
C LEU A 241 -5.31 -2.75 8.91
N GLU A 242 -6.44 -3.19 8.38
CA GLU A 242 -6.66 -4.58 7.97
C GLU A 242 -5.54 -5.02 7.02
N TRP A 243 -5.23 -4.21 6.00
CA TRP A 243 -4.15 -4.56 5.09
C TRP A 243 -2.77 -4.64 5.78
N ILE A 244 -2.45 -3.69 6.65
CA ILE A 244 -1.18 -3.69 7.41
C ILE A 244 -1.10 -4.94 8.29
N VAL A 245 -2.17 -5.30 9.01
CA VAL A 245 -2.22 -6.48 9.87
C VAL A 245 -2.13 -7.78 9.08
N GLN A 246 -2.79 -7.86 7.92
CA GLN A 246 -2.63 -9.00 7.01
C GLN A 246 -1.17 -9.16 6.58
N CYS A 247 -0.51 -8.04 6.25
CA CYS A 247 0.89 -8.07 5.86
C CYS A 247 1.81 -8.51 7.00
N VAL A 248 1.60 -7.99 8.22
CA VAL A 248 2.36 -8.39 9.42
C VAL A 248 2.19 -9.89 9.74
N SER A 249 0.98 -10.41 9.55
CA SER A 249 0.64 -11.80 9.89
C SER A 249 1.01 -12.83 8.83
N TYR A 250 1.44 -12.40 7.65
CA TYR A 250 1.82 -13.31 6.59
C TYR A 250 2.99 -14.21 7.02
N GLY A 251 2.83 -15.52 6.84
CA GLY A 251 3.83 -16.53 7.22
C GLY A 251 3.96 -16.81 8.72
N ALA A 252 3.18 -16.15 9.59
CA ALA A 252 3.21 -16.41 11.02
C ALA A 252 2.55 -17.75 11.36
N THR A 253 3.16 -18.50 12.27
CA THR A 253 2.65 -19.81 12.72
C THR A 253 2.52 -19.89 14.24
N THR A 254 3.31 -19.12 14.97
CA THR A 254 3.37 -19.12 16.43
C THR A 254 2.76 -17.86 17.04
N MET A 255 2.37 -17.88 18.31
CA MET A 255 2.04 -16.64 19.03
C MET A 255 3.23 -15.69 19.13
N GLU A 256 4.44 -16.22 19.24
CA GLU A 256 5.69 -15.43 19.30
C GLU A 256 5.88 -14.60 18.02
N ASP A 257 5.58 -15.17 16.85
CA ASP A 257 5.62 -14.46 15.58
C ASP A 257 4.79 -13.18 15.55
N LEU A 258 3.69 -13.13 16.32
CA LEU A 258 2.75 -12.01 16.39
C LEU A 258 2.67 -11.42 17.80
N GLY A 259 3.65 -11.67 18.66
CA GLY A 259 3.62 -11.28 20.08
C GLY A 259 3.20 -9.83 20.32
N PRO A 260 3.83 -8.83 19.66
CA PRO A 260 3.43 -7.44 19.79
C PRO A 260 1.98 -7.17 19.38
N LEU A 261 1.50 -7.80 18.30
CA LEU A 261 0.12 -7.65 17.81
C LEU A 261 -0.89 -8.19 18.83
N TRP A 262 -0.61 -9.34 19.45
CA TRP A 262 -1.42 -9.88 20.53
C TRP A 262 -1.47 -8.94 21.74
N GLU A 263 -0.33 -8.38 22.15
CA GLU A 263 -0.27 -7.45 23.27
C GLU A 263 -1.02 -6.14 22.97
N TYR A 264 -0.90 -5.61 21.76
CA TYR A 264 -1.67 -4.44 21.33
C TYR A 264 -3.19 -4.69 21.37
N CYS A 265 -3.64 -5.90 21.03
CA CYS A 265 -5.06 -6.28 21.12
C CYS A 265 -5.57 -6.41 22.57
N LYS A 266 -4.69 -6.58 23.56
CA LYS A 266 -5.06 -6.62 24.99
C LYS A 266 -5.08 -5.24 25.65
N GLN A 267 -4.45 -4.23 25.06
CA GLN A 267 -4.35 -2.90 25.64
C GLN A 267 -5.63 -2.08 25.41
N PRO A 268 -6.36 -1.64 26.46
CA PRO A 268 -7.69 -1.02 26.32
C PRO A 268 -7.78 0.19 25.39
N GLY A 269 -6.70 1.00 25.29
CA GLY A 269 -6.67 2.17 24.40
C GLY A 269 -6.42 1.83 22.93
N GLN A 270 -5.60 0.83 22.66
CA GLN A 270 -5.18 0.45 21.31
C GLN A 270 -6.16 -0.53 20.65
N GLN A 271 -6.75 -1.38 21.47
CA GLN A 271 -7.64 -2.45 21.09
C GLN A 271 -8.89 -1.99 20.32
N VAL A 272 -9.48 -0.84 20.65
CA VAL A 272 -10.69 -0.32 19.97
C VAL A 272 -10.45 -0.17 18.46
N SER A 273 -9.21 0.10 18.07
CA SER A 273 -8.84 0.28 16.67
C SER A 273 -8.28 -0.98 16.02
N LEU A 274 -7.68 -1.89 16.79
CA LEU A 274 -6.92 -3.03 16.25
C LEU A 274 -7.65 -4.36 16.30
N LEU A 275 -8.60 -4.56 17.22
CA LEU A 275 -9.27 -5.86 17.39
C LEU A 275 -10.04 -6.28 16.13
N HIS A 276 -10.72 -5.34 15.47
CA HIS A 276 -11.40 -5.62 14.20
C HIS A 276 -10.41 -5.98 13.08
N PRO A 277 -9.39 -5.15 12.76
CA PRO A 277 -8.33 -5.54 11.83
C PRO A 277 -7.68 -6.89 12.14
N PHE A 278 -7.43 -7.21 13.41
CA PHE A 278 -6.85 -8.48 13.83
C PHE A 278 -7.72 -9.68 13.43
N VAL A 279 -9.00 -9.67 13.81
CA VAL A 279 -9.90 -10.80 13.53
C VAL A 279 -10.19 -10.96 12.04
N VAL A 280 -10.26 -9.85 11.29
CA VAL A 280 -10.62 -9.87 9.87
C VAL A 280 -9.43 -10.21 8.97
N ALA A 281 -8.22 -9.73 9.31
CA ALA A 281 -7.07 -9.77 8.42
C ALA A 281 -6.10 -10.93 8.70
N VAL A 282 -6.02 -11.44 9.93
CA VAL A 282 -5.16 -12.59 10.23
C VAL A 282 -5.76 -13.86 9.64
N SER A 283 -4.90 -14.73 9.10
CA SER A 283 -5.36 -15.96 8.44
C SER A 283 -6.20 -16.83 9.38
N LEU A 284 -7.28 -17.42 8.86
CA LEU A 284 -8.17 -18.28 9.63
C LEU A 284 -7.44 -19.49 10.22
N ASN A 285 -6.46 -20.06 9.49
CA ASN A 285 -5.65 -21.16 9.97
C ASN A 285 -4.83 -20.80 11.22
N TYR A 286 -4.33 -19.56 11.29
CA TYR A 286 -3.63 -19.08 12.48
C TYR A 286 -4.62 -18.87 13.63
N LEU A 287 -5.73 -18.16 13.37
CA LEU A 287 -6.73 -17.87 14.40
C LEU A 287 -7.38 -19.13 14.98
N SER A 288 -7.58 -20.17 14.17
CA SER A 288 -8.15 -21.44 14.65
C SER A 288 -7.25 -22.16 15.65
N ASN A 289 -5.93 -22.03 15.50
CA ASN A 289 -4.96 -22.64 16.42
C ASN A 289 -4.92 -21.95 17.78
N TYR A 290 -5.34 -20.69 17.85
CA TYR A 290 -5.35 -19.86 19.07
C TYR A 290 -6.77 -19.36 19.40
N CYS A 291 -7.79 -20.17 19.07
CA CYS A 291 -9.18 -19.71 19.12
C CYS A 291 -9.64 -19.38 20.54
N ILE A 292 -9.09 -20.05 21.55
CA ILE A 292 -9.38 -19.79 22.96
C ILE A 292 -8.89 -18.40 23.35
N GLU A 293 -7.64 -18.08 23.02
CA GLU A 293 -7.02 -16.78 23.29
C GLU A 293 -7.72 -15.65 22.54
N VAL A 294 -8.14 -15.89 21.28
CA VAL A 294 -8.99 -14.94 20.54
C VAL A 294 -10.31 -14.71 21.28
N CYS A 295 -10.99 -15.77 21.70
CA CYS A 295 -12.25 -15.67 22.44
C CYS A 295 -12.08 -14.92 23.76
N GLU A 296 -11.01 -15.17 24.51
CA GLU A 296 -10.72 -14.44 25.76
C GLU A 296 -10.59 -12.94 25.54
N ILE A 297 -9.84 -12.52 24.52
CA ILE A 297 -9.67 -11.11 24.16
C ILE A 297 -10.98 -10.51 23.64
N VAL A 298 -11.82 -11.24 22.92
CA VAL A 298 -13.11 -10.71 22.45
C VAL A 298 -14.13 -10.62 23.60
N SER A 299 -14.21 -11.64 24.45
CA SER A 299 -15.19 -11.75 25.55
C SER A 299 -14.94 -10.77 26.68
N SER A 300 -13.68 -10.47 26.99
CA SER A 300 -13.32 -9.43 27.97
C SER A 300 -13.80 -8.03 27.58
N HIS A 301 -14.38 -7.86 26.38
CA HIS A 301 -14.75 -6.58 25.78
C HIS A 301 -16.21 -6.54 25.28
N ALA A 302 -17.07 -7.43 25.80
CA ALA A 302 -18.49 -7.62 25.41
C ALA A 302 -19.35 -6.34 25.41
N VAL A 303 -18.94 -5.26 26.09
CA VAL A 303 -19.62 -3.94 26.03
C VAL A 303 -19.48 -3.27 24.65
N LEU A 304 -18.49 -3.64 23.84
CA LEU A 304 -18.29 -3.17 22.46
C LEU A 304 -18.88 -4.12 21.39
N VAL A 305 -19.21 -5.37 21.76
CA VAL A 305 -19.62 -6.45 20.85
C VAL A 305 -21.00 -6.22 20.22
N ASN A 306 -21.91 -5.50 20.88
CA ASN A 306 -23.21 -5.15 20.29
C ASN A 306 -23.10 -4.29 19.02
N SER A 307 -21.98 -3.58 18.83
CA SER A 307 -21.70 -2.84 17.59
C SER A 307 -20.95 -3.68 16.55
N PHE A 308 -20.27 -4.75 17.01
CA PHE A 308 -19.47 -5.67 16.20
C PHE A 308 -20.36 -6.66 15.44
N LEU A 309 -21.43 -7.17 16.09
CA LEU A 309 -22.44 -8.02 15.44
C LEU A 309 -23.28 -7.26 14.39
N ALA A 310 -23.53 -5.97 14.61
CA ALA A 310 -24.18 -5.12 13.61
C ALA A 310 -23.32 -4.92 12.34
N PHE A 311 -21.99 -5.06 12.45
CA PHE A 311 -21.05 -4.87 11.34
C PHE A 311 -20.86 -6.14 10.50
N ILE A 312 -20.83 -7.32 11.15
CA ILE A 312 -20.80 -8.62 10.44
C ILE A 312 -22.08 -8.82 9.62
N SER A 313 -23.23 -8.33 10.10
CA SER A 313 -24.52 -8.40 9.41
C SER A 313 -24.57 -7.61 8.08
N VAL A 314 -23.70 -6.61 7.90
CA VAL A 314 -23.75 -5.68 6.75
C VAL A 314 -22.63 -5.95 5.72
N GLY A 315 -21.58 -6.71 6.06
CA GLY A 315 -20.30 -6.62 5.34
C GLY A 315 -19.64 -7.90 4.80
N SER A 316 -20.25 -9.08 4.84
CA SER A 316 -19.58 -10.28 4.28
C SER A 316 -20.50 -11.29 3.61
N PRO A 317 -20.44 -11.43 2.27
CA PRO A 317 -20.79 -12.68 1.61
C PRO A 317 -19.54 -13.58 1.64
N ARG A 318 -19.13 -14.04 2.82
CA ARG A 318 -18.31 -15.25 2.91
C ARG A 318 -19.30 -16.40 3.07
N SER A 319 -19.69 -16.96 1.92
CA SER A 319 -20.41 -18.22 1.83
C SER A 319 -19.65 -19.28 2.63
N ILE A 320 -20.38 -19.97 3.50
CA ILE A 320 -20.03 -21.29 4.04
C ILE A 320 -19.68 -22.23 2.87
#